data_AF-A0AAV7XLM3-F1
#
_entry.id   AF-A0AAV7XLM3-F1
#
_cell.length_a   1.000
_cell.length_b   1.000
_cell.length_c   1.000
_cell.angle_alpha   90.00
_cell.angle_beta   90.00
_cell.angle_gamma   90.00
#
_symmetry.space_group_name_H-M   'P 1'
#
loop_
_entity.id
_entity.type
_entity.pdbx_description
1 polymer ?
#
loop_
_entity_poly.entity_id
_entity_poly.type
_entity_poly.pdbx_seq_one_letter_code
_entity_poly.pdbx_strand_id
1 'polypeptide(L)'
;MVEGPGCKINGEQMRKKVSGKVIVDVKLRCSKKVCAGKEPEFRALCGFTVTGVRTIGKELFIFLAQSPICVRIHFLMDGSVRYGETNHGKNEKSDPTIEIVFTNEKLTIFKSSVELRPTAESIEHCDFLADLDICSPVFNFKRAQTKIEEKTSELICDVIMDQSILPGVGNIIKNEGLFKSGINPNTLVEDLSSNLIACLVHRLRDFTAIFYMCRKNNKPLKNHLSIYEKSVCSQCGKQVTICKPGTLGRLTFFCSNCQINSNSSADMSLPKKNSLLGFLKLSAEPRMGMQRWECPHCTFINSKPSRTCEMCFSIAETNRKRKLSDVDPQPGIPTKVAKSEAQSSNFSSNGNVNKLCDTVSETSANNATKLCATHRKPCSTRTVIRSGENKGRLFYCCSLRGNKQCKFFEWADLHHPMCEHNKRTIVRRVLKQNCNNGKEFYCCPLSKSEQCSFFQWVEK
;
A
#
# COMPACT_ATOMS: atom_id res chain seq x y z
N MET A 1 1.82 -9.51 -6.67
CA MET A 1 1.18 -9.10 -5.40
C MET A 1 -0.32 -8.87 -5.57
N VAL A 2 -1.13 -9.65 -4.85
CA VAL A 2 -2.59 -9.53 -4.74
C VAL A 2 -2.94 -9.03 -3.33
N GLU A 3 -3.75 -7.98 -3.25
CA GLU A 3 -4.34 -7.46 -2.00
C GLU A 3 -5.87 -7.45 -2.17
N GLY A 4 -6.62 -6.90 -1.21
CA GLY A 4 -8.09 -6.85 -1.25
C GLY A 4 -8.68 -6.46 -2.61
N PRO A 5 -8.23 -5.36 -3.25
CA PRO A 5 -8.70 -4.96 -4.57
C PRO A 5 -8.51 -6.00 -5.69
N GLY A 6 -7.41 -6.76 -5.64
CA GLY A 6 -7.15 -7.82 -6.62
C GLY A 6 -8.01 -9.05 -6.37
N CYS A 7 -8.18 -9.43 -5.09
CA CYS A 7 -9.09 -10.51 -4.71
C CYS A 7 -10.54 -10.19 -5.12
N LYS A 8 -10.99 -8.95 -4.84
CA LYS A 8 -12.31 -8.43 -5.19
C LYS A 8 -12.60 -8.54 -6.68
N ILE A 9 -11.68 -8.07 -7.53
CA ILE A 9 -11.80 -8.17 -9.00
C ILE A 9 -11.86 -9.63 -9.45
N ASN A 10 -11.00 -10.51 -8.93
CA ASN A 10 -11.04 -11.94 -9.25
C ASN A 10 -12.40 -12.57 -8.86
N GLY A 11 -12.95 -12.22 -7.69
CA GLY A 11 -14.25 -12.69 -7.22
C GLY A 11 -15.42 -12.18 -8.05
N GLU A 12 -15.40 -10.90 -8.46
CA GLU A 12 -16.41 -10.32 -9.35
C GLU A 12 -16.40 -10.97 -10.74
N GLN A 13 -15.22 -11.25 -11.30
CA GLN A 13 -15.07 -11.96 -12.57
C GLN A 13 -15.51 -13.43 -12.46
N MET A 14 -15.09 -14.11 -11.38
CA MET A 14 -15.42 -15.52 -11.16
C MET A 14 -16.93 -15.71 -10.99
N ARG A 15 -17.58 -14.89 -10.16
CA ARG A 15 -19.05 -14.92 -9.97
C ARG A 15 -19.80 -14.87 -11.29
N LYS A 16 -19.45 -13.92 -12.17
CA LYS A 16 -20.07 -13.77 -13.51
C LYS A 16 -19.88 -14.98 -14.42
N LYS A 17 -18.81 -15.76 -14.23
CA LYS A 17 -18.46 -16.88 -15.11
C LYS A 17 -18.90 -18.25 -14.61
N VAL A 18 -19.04 -18.45 -13.30
CA VAL A 18 -19.28 -19.78 -12.71
C VAL A 18 -20.56 -19.91 -11.87
N SER A 19 -21.18 -18.81 -11.42
CA SER A 19 -22.47 -18.92 -10.71
C SER A 19 -23.55 -19.56 -11.59
N GLY A 20 -24.32 -20.47 -11.00
CA GLY A 20 -25.31 -21.30 -11.67
C GLY A 20 -24.76 -22.49 -12.45
N LYS A 21 -23.43 -22.69 -12.52
CA LYS A 21 -22.82 -23.82 -13.23
C LYS A 21 -22.56 -25.01 -12.31
N VAL A 22 -22.73 -26.21 -12.86
CA VAL A 22 -22.41 -27.50 -12.23
C VAL A 22 -20.93 -27.81 -12.40
N ILE A 23 -20.26 -28.24 -11.33
CA ILE A 23 -18.90 -28.78 -11.36
C ILE A 23 -18.94 -30.19 -11.97
N VAL A 24 -18.16 -30.41 -13.03
CA VAL A 24 -18.05 -31.68 -13.75
C VAL A 24 -16.81 -32.47 -13.33
N ASP A 25 -15.69 -31.79 -13.13
CA ASP A 25 -14.41 -32.40 -12.75
C ASP A 25 -13.55 -31.42 -11.95
N VAL A 26 -12.69 -31.94 -11.07
CA VAL A 26 -11.76 -31.15 -10.25
C VAL A 26 -10.39 -31.82 -10.21
N LYS A 27 -9.37 -31.15 -10.77
CA LYS A 27 -7.99 -31.64 -10.82
C LYS A 27 -7.11 -30.82 -9.91
N LEU A 28 -6.68 -31.42 -8.80
CA LEU A 28 -5.74 -30.81 -7.87
C LEU A 28 -4.32 -31.11 -8.37
N ARG A 29 -3.60 -30.08 -8.83
CA ARG A 29 -2.27 -30.22 -9.46
C ARG A 29 -1.12 -29.73 -8.57
N CYS A 30 -1.44 -29.36 -7.33
CA CYS A 30 -0.52 -28.77 -6.38
C CYS A 30 0.49 -29.79 -5.82
N SER A 31 1.75 -29.68 -6.23
CA SER A 31 2.90 -30.49 -5.78
C SER A 31 3.45 -30.12 -4.38
N LYS A 32 2.66 -29.42 -3.54
CA LYS A 32 3.06 -29.00 -2.17
C LYS A 32 2.29 -29.76 -1.09
N LYS A 33 2.97 -30.02 0.05
CA LYS A 33 2.44 -30.73 1.24
C LYS A 33 1.05 -30.29 1.73
N VAL A 34 0.61 -29.05 1.47
CA VAL A 34 -0.69 -28.51 1.93
C VAL A 34 -1.89 -29.14 1.22
N CYS A 35 -1.71 -29.60 -0.02
CA CYS A 35 -2.77 -30.17 -0.86
C CYS A 35 -2.61 -31.68 -1.12
N ALA A 36 -1.48 -32.26 -0.69
CA ALA A 36 -1.16 -33.67 -0.92
C ALA A 36 -2.20 -34.59 -0.24
N GLY A 37 -2.71 -35.58 -0.97
CA GLY A 37 -3.71 -36.54 -0.48
C GLY A 37 -5.16 -36.05 -0.47
N LYS A 38 -5.42 -34.75 -0.66
CA LYS A 38 -6.79 -34.18 -0.60
C LYS A 38 -7.59 -34.24 -1.90
N GLU A 39 -7.03 -34.79 -2.98
CA GLU A 39 -7.71 -34.86 -4.28
C GLU A 39 -9.10 -35.52 -4.22
N PRO A 40 -9.35 -36.61 -3.44
CA PRO A 40 -10.69 -37.17 -3.29
C PRO A 40 -11.70 -36.19 -2.68
N GLU A 41 -11.30 -35.41 -1.67
CA GLU A 41 -12.16 -34.38 -1.04
C GLU A 41 -12.61 -33.33 -2.06
N PHE A 42 -11.71 -32.93 -2.96
CA PHE A 42 -11.99 -31.96 -4.02
C PHE A 42 -12.79 -32.55 -5.19
N ARG A 43 -12.61 -33.84 -5.53
CA ARG A 43 -13.45 -34.52 -6.53
C ARG A 43 -14.86 -34.80 -6.03
N ALA A 44 -15.07 -34.89 -4.71
CA ALA A 44 -16.41 -34.97 -4.12
C ALA A 44 -17.26 -33.69 -4.34
N LEU A 45 -16.68 -32.62 -4.89
CA LEU A 45 -17.41 -31.42 -5.31
C LEU A 45 -18.11 -31.58 -6.68
N CYS A 46 -17.82 -32.64 -7.44
CA CYS A 46 -18.48 -32.89 -8.72
C CYS A 46 -19.98 -33.15 -8.54
N GLY A 47 -20.79 -32.69 -9.50
CA GLY A 47 -22.25 -32.70 -9.43
C GLY A 47 -22.87 -31.51 -8.69
N PHE A 48 -22.12 -30.82 -7.82
CA PHE A 48 -22.63 -29.63 -7.12
C PHE A 48 -22.71 -28.39 -8.04
N THR A 49 -23.77 -27.59 -7.84
CA THR A 49 -23.97 -26.32 -8.54
C THR A 49 -23.42 -25.14 -7.73
N VAL A 50 -22.69 -24.21 -8.35
CA VAL A 50 -22.21 -23.00 -7.66
C VAL A 50 -23.36 -22.02 -7.43
N THR A 51 -23.71 -21.76 -6.17
CA THR A 51 -24.72 -20.75 -5.79
C THR A 51 -24.17 -19.33 -5.79
N GLY A 52 -22.90 -19.16 -5.42
CA GLY A 52 -22.31 -17.82 -5.34
C GLY A 52 -20.81 -17.82 -5.11
N VAL A 53 -20.19 -16.67 -5.39
CA VAL A 53 -18.78 -16.40 -5.06
C VAL A 53 -18.70 -15.16 -4.19
N ARG A 54 -18.26 -15.27 -2.93
CA ARG A 54 -18.02 -14.12 -2.04
C ARG A 54 -16.52 -13.83 -1.95
N THR A 55 -16.19 -12.63 -1.49
CA THR A 55 -14.83 -12.23 -1.14
C THR A 55 -14.88 -11.52 0.19
N ILE A 56 -13.94 -11.80 1.08
CA ILE A 56 -13.70 -10.99 2.26
C ILE A 56 -12.20 -10.68 2.33
N GLY A 57 -11.87 -9.41 2.12
CA GLY A 57 -10.49 -8.96 2.05
C GLY A 57 -9.67 -9.70 0.99
N LYS A 58 -8.68 -10.49 1.43
CA LYS A 58 -7.79 -11.28 0.54
C LYS A 58 -8.23 -12.73 0.33
N GLU A 59 -9.43 -13.10 0.81
CA GLU A 59 -10.02 -14.43 0.67
C GLU A 59 -11.17 -14.40 -0.34
N LEU A 60 -11.34 -15.51 -1.06
CA LEU A 60 -12.44 -15.75 -2.00
C LEU A 60 -13.09 -17.08 -1.65
N PHE A 61 -14.41 -17.13 -1.61
CA PHE A 61 -15.19 -18.32 -1.29
C PHE A 61 -16.14 -18.68 -2.43
N ILE A 62 -16.14 -19.93 -2.87
CA ILE A 62 -17.09 -20.50 -3.84
C ILE A 62 -18.08 -21.38 -3.07
N PHE A 63 -19.34 -20.97 -3.03
CA PHE A 63 -20.43 -21.67 -2.35
C PHE A 63 -21.18 -22.59 -3.31
N LEU A 64 -21.60 -23.74 -2.79
CA LEU A 64 -22.20 -24.83 -3.54
C LEU A 64 -23.61 -25.14 -3.01
N ALA A 65 -24.54 -25.45 -3.90
CA ALA A 65 -25.93 -25.72 -3.56
C ALA A 65 -26.03 -26.95 -2.66
N GLN A 66 -26.70 -26.83 -1.51
CA GLN A 66 -26.93 -27.94 -0.56
C GLN A 66 -25.64 -28.61 -0.03
N SER A 67 -24.47 -27.97 -0.17
CA SER A 67 -23.21 -28.55 0.29
C SER A 67 -22.80 -28.01 1.67
N PRO A 68 -22.43 -28.87 2.64
CA PRO A 68 -21.89 -28.43 3.93
C PRO A 68 -20.48 -27.84 3.81
N ILE A 69 -19.85 -27.94 2.65
CA ILE A 69 -18.50 -27.43 2.36
C ILE A 69 -18.49 -26.43 1.20
N CYS A 70 -17.60 -25.45 1.31
CA CYS A 70 -17.32 -24.45 0.28
C CYS A 70 -15.81 -24.40 -0.02
N VAL A 71 -15.44 -23.86 -1.18
CA VAL A 71 -14.02 -23.75 -1.59
C VAL A 71 -13.49 -22.36 -1.23
N ARG A 72 -12.51 -22.30 -0.33
CA ARG A 72 -11.77 -21.08 0.05
C ARG A 72 -10.48 -20.98 -0.74
N ILE A 73 -10.26 -19.85 -1.39
CA ILE A 73 -9.08 -19.54 -2.20
C ILE A 73 -8.39 -18.29 -1.64
N HIS A 74 -7.07 -18.34 -1.53
CA HIS A 74 -6.25 -17.17 -1.18
C HIS A 74 -5.07 -17.04 -2.15
N PHE A 75 -5.01 -15.91 -2.87
CA PHE A 75 -4.07 -15.70 -3.98
C PHE A 75 -2.61 -15.41 -3.60
N LEU A 76 -2.26 -15.45 -2.30
CA LEU A 76 -0.89 -15.25 -1.81
C LEU A 76 -0.21 -14.00 -2.45
N MET A 77 1.03 -14.12 -2.93
CA MET A 77 1.74 -13.04 -3.61
C MET A 77 1.35 -12.93 -5.09
N ASP A 78 1.49 -14.00 -5.86
CA ASP A 78 1.36 -13.97 -7.33
C ASP A 78 0.33 -14.96 -7.87
N GLY A 79 -0.66 -15.29 -7.05
CA GLY A 79 -1.81 -16.08 -7.44
C GLY A 79 -2.64 -15.38 -8.51
N SER A 80 -3.17 -16.18 -9.42
CA SER A 80 -3.99 -15.71 -10.55
C SER A 80 -5.02 -16.75 -10.92
N VAL A 81 -6.06 -16.28 -11.61
CA VAL A 81 -7.16 -17.09 -12.13
C VAL A 81 -7.23 -16.91 -13.64
N ARG A 82 -7.53 -17.99 -14.35
CA ARG A 82 -7.82 -18.02 -15.78
C ARG A 82 -9.11 -18.78 -16.05
N TYR A 83 -9.71 -18.46 -17.19
CA TYR A 83 -11.01 -18.98 -17.61
C TYR A 83 -10.93 -19.50 -19.05
N GLY A 84 -11.71 -20.53 -19.36
CA GLY A 84 -11.78 -21.18 -20.66
C GLY A 84 -10.69 -22.23 -20.90
N GLU A 85 -10.70 -22.81 -22.10
CA GLU A 85 -9.69 -23.76 -22.52
C GLU A 85 -8.35 -23.06 -22.78
N THR A 86 -7.47 -23.15 -21.78
CA THR A 86 -6.05 -22.84 -21.97
C THR A 86 -5.43 -23.93 -22.84
N ASN A 87 -5.26 -23.66 -24.13
CA ASN A 87 -4.18 -24.27 -24.90
C ASN A 87 -2.89 -24.04 -24.11
N HIS A 88 -2.32 -25.10 -23.52
CA HIS A 88 -1.02 -25.01 -22.84
C HIS A 88 0.06 -24.80 -23.90
N GLY A 89 0.22 -23.55 -24.33
CA GLY A 89 1.36 -23.13 -25.12
C GLY A 89 2.64 -23.54 -24.38
N LYS A 90 3.61 -24.08 -25.12
CA LYS A 90 4.84 -24.74 -24.62
C LYS A 90 5.77 -23.87 -23.74
N ASN A 91 5.33 -22.69 -23.31
CA ASN A 91 6.06 -21.66 -22.57
C ASN A 91 5.47 -21.35 -21.16
N GLU A 92 4.46 -22.08 -20.68
CA GLU A 92 3.91 -21.87 -19.32
C GLU A 92 4.84 -22.43 -18.24
N LYS A 93 5.42 -21.55 -17.40
CA LYS A 93 6.50 -21.88 -16.45
C LYS A 93 6.05 -22.39 -15.07
N SER A 94 4.77 -22.70 -14.87
CA SER A 94 4.30 -23.19 -13.56
C SER A 94 2.98 -23.94 -13.65
N ASP A 95 2.93 -25.12 -13.03
CA ASP A 95 1.73 -25.93 -12.91
C ASP A 95 0.59 -25.16 -12.23
N PRO A 96 -0.67 -25.43 -12.60
CA PRO A 96 -1.82 -24.92 -11.87
C PRO A 96 -1.85 -25.47 -10.44
N THR A 97 -2.49 -24.73 -9.55
CA THR A 97 -2.82 -25.21 -8.19
C THR A 97 -4.02 -26.14 -8.23
N ILE A 98 -5.09 -25.71 -8.91
CA ILE A 98 -6.34 -26.45 -9.10
C ILE A 98 -6.97 -26.07 -10.43
N GLU A 99 -7.56 -27.04 -11.10
CA GLU A 99 -8.50 -26.85 -12.22
C GLU A 99 -9.89 -27.31 -11.77
N ILE A 100 -10.90 -26.46 -11.97
CA ILE A 100 -12.31 -26.80 -11.76
C ILE A 100 -12.99 -26.70 -13.13
N VAL A 101 -13.49 -27.83 -13.62
CA VAL A 101 -14.21 -27.93 -14.89
C VAL A 101 -15.70 -27.82 -14.60
N PHE A 102 -16.37 -26.95 -15.35
CA PHE A 102 -17.82 -26.80 -15.36
C PHE A 102 -18.36 -27.22 -16.72
N THR A 103 -19.68 -27.40 -16.83
CA THR A 103 -20.36 -27.86 -18.06
C THR A 103 -19.94 -27.13 -19.34
N ASN A 104 -19.71 -25.81 -19.28
CA ASN A 104 -19.30 -24.97 -20.41
C ASN A 104 -18.27 -23.88 -20.00
N GLU A 105 -17.35 -24.18 -19.08
CA GLU A 105 -16.29 -23.27 -18.63
C GLU A 105 -15.20 -24.06 -17.88
N LYS A 106 -13.94 -23.65 -18.01
CA LYS A 106 -12.86 -24.17 -17.14
C LYS A 106 -12.30 -23.03 -16.30
N LEU A 107 -12.08 -23.28 -15.01
CA LEU A 107 -11.44 -22.37 -14.09
C LEU A 107 -10.08 -22.94 -13.69
N THR A 108 -9.00 -22.26 -14.06
CA THR A 108 -7.64 -22.67 -13.70
C THR A 108 -7.01 -21.64 -12.77
N ILE A 109 -6.65 -22.06 -11.56
CA ILE A 109 -6.07 -21.20 -10.52
C ILE A 109 -4.59 -21.56 -10.35
N PHE A 110 -3.73 -20.54 -10.29
CA PHE A 110 -2.28 -20.69 -10.14
C PHE A 110 -1.81 -20.07 -8.82
N LYS A 111 -0.68 -20.57 -8.29
CA LYS A 111 0.12 -19.96 -7.20
C LYS A 111 -0.68 -19.50 -5.97
N SER A 112 -1.74 -20.22 -5.63
CA SER A 112 -2.69 -19.85 -4.55
C SER A 112 -2.73 -20.93 -3.45
N SER A 113 -3.27 -20.60 -2.28
CA SER A 113 -3.80 -21.61 -1.34
C SER A 113 -5.24 -21.93 -1.71
N VAL A 114 -5.64 -23.19 -1.62
CA VAL A 114 -7.01 -23.65 -1.83
C VAL A 114 -7.35 -24.67 -0.74
N GLU A 115 -8.46 -24.42 -0.04
CA GLU A 115 -8.91 -25.18 1.13
C GLU A 115 -10.42 -25.44 1.00
N LEU A 116 -10.88 -26.57 1.55
CA LEU A 116 -12.31 -26.78 1.81
C LEU A 116 -12.63 -26.27 3.21
N ARG A 117 -13.74 -25.55 3.37
CA ARG A 117 -14.20 -24.96 4.64
C ARG A 117 -15.69 -25.21 4.86
N PRO A 118 -16.15 -25.33 6.12
CA PRO A 118 -17.59 -25.41 6.42
C PRO A 118 -18.35 -24.21 5.82
N THR A 119 -19.44 -24.50 5.12
CA THR A 119 -20.26 -23.49 4.42
C THR A 119 -20.85 -22.48 5.41
N ALA A 120 -21.40 -22.95 6.54
CA ALA A 120 -22.05 -22.11 7.54
C ALA A 120 -21.08 -21.09 8.17
N GLU A 121 -19.97 -21.56 8.74
CA GLU A 121 -18.90 -20.71 9.31
C GLU A 121 -18.35 -19.72 8.27
N SER A 122 -18.21 -20.14 7.01
CA SER A 122 -17.68 -19.28 5.95
C SER A 122 -18.67 -18.19 5.52
N ILE A 123 -19.99 -18.44 5.63
CA ILE A 123 -21.03 -17.42 5.45
C ILE A 123 -20.98 -16.45 6.62
N GLU A 124 -21.00 -16.94 7.86
CA GLU A 124 -20.94 -16.14 9.08
C GLU A 124 -19.71 -15.22 9.12
N HIS A 125 -18.51 -15.74 8.83
CA HIS A 125 -17.27 -14.97 8.69
C HIS A 125 -17.38 -13.86 7.63
N CYS A 126 -17.97 -14.18 6.48
CA CYS A 126 -18.18 -13.21 5.40
C CYS A 126 -19.25 -12.15 5.73
N ASP A 127 -20.20 -12.43 6.62
CA ASP A 127 -21.24 -11.50 7.09
C ASP A 127 -20.72 -10.64 8.25
N PHE A 128 -20.08 -11.25 9.24
CA PHE A 128 -19.50 -10.58 10.40
C PHE A 128 -18.44 -9.53 10.03
N LEU A 129 -17.67 -9.75 8.96
CA LEU A 129 -16.66 -8.83 8.47
C LEU A 129 -17.12 -7.94 7.29
N ALA A 130 -18.38 -8.06 6.85
CA ALA A 130 -18.86 -7.46 5.59
C ALA A 130 -18.69 -5.94 5.51
N ASP A 131 -18.80 -5.22 6.64
CA ASP A 131 -18.61 -3.78 6.75
C ASP A 131 -17.18 -3.38 7.18
N LEU A 132 -16.28 -4.34 7.42
CA LEU A 132 -14.86 -4.12 7.71
C LEU A 132 -13.95 -4.37 6.50
N ASP A 133 -14.42 -5.10 5.48
CA ASP A 133 -13.65 -5.30 4.24
C ASP A 133 -13.42 -3.97 3.53
N ILE A 134 -12.13 -3.61 3.39
CA ILE A 134 -11.69 -2.31 2.84
C ILE A 134 -12.11 -2.10 1.38
N CYS A 135 -12.58 -3.14 0.68
CA CYS A 135 -13.17 -3.13 -0.66
C CYS A 135 -14.71 -3.30 -0.70
N SER A 136 -15.37 -3.41 0.46
CA SER A 136 -16.82 -3.60 0.55
C SER A 136 -17.60 -2.30 0.33
N PRO A 137 -18.73 -2.30 -0.42
CA PRO A 137 -19.55 -1.09 -0.59
C PRO A 137 -20.23 -0.63 0.71
N VAL A 138 -20.44 -1.53 1.68
CA VAL A 138 -21.06 -1.22 2.97
C VAL A 138 -20.01 -0.94 4.07
N PHE A 139 -18.80 -0.54 3.69
CA PHE A 139 -17.70 -0.32 4.64
C PHE A 139 -18.01 0.76 5.68
N ASN A 140 -17.86 0.39 6.96
CA ASN A 140 -18.22 1.17 8.13
C ASN A 140 -16.96 1.79 8.76
N PHE A 141 -16.72 3.06 8.39
CA PHE A 141 -15.58 3.84 8.87
C PHE A 141 -15.49 3.86 10.40
N LYS A 142 -16.61 3.99 11.13
CA LYS A 142 -16.56 4.08 12.60
C LYS A 142 -16.28 2.73 13.25
N ARG A 143 -16.85 1.62 12.77
CA ARG A 143 -16.52 0.28 13.26
C ARG A 143 -15.03 -0.05 13.02
N ALA A 144 -14.52 0.29 11.84
CA ALA A 144 -13.09 0.12 11.52
C ALA A 144 -12.18 0.97 12.41
N GLN A 145 -12.54 2.24 12.63
CA GLN A 145 -11.83 3.14 13.55
C GLN A 145 -11.81 2.57 14.98
N THR A 146 -12.97 2.19 15.53
CA THR A 146 -13.08 1.66 16.90
C THR A 146 -12.28 0.38 17.07
N LYS A 147 -12.31 -0.56 16.11
CA LYS A 147 -11.44 -1.75 16.14
C LYS A 147 -9.94 -1.46 16.09
N ILE A 148 -9.53 -0.33 15.51
CA ILE A 148 -8.13 0.11 15.56
C ILE A 148 -7.84 0.69 16.95
N GLU A 149 -8.71 1.57 17.45
CA GLU A 149 -8.61 2.21 18.78
C GLU A 149 -8.53 1.19 19.93
N GLU A 150 -9.18 0.03 19.81
CA GLU A 150 -9.11 -1.11 20.73
C GLU A 150 -7.69 -1.75 20.86
N LYS A 151 -6.77 -1.48 19.93
CA LYS A 151 -5.43 -2.10 19.87
C LYS A 151 -4.31 -1.22 20.43
N THR A 152 -4.59 -0.54 21.54
CA THR A 152 -3.75 0.49 22.19
C THR A 152 -2.24 0.21 22.15
N SER A 153 -1.82 -0.94 22.67
CA SER A 153 -0.40 -1.32 22.83
C SER A 153 0.23 -2.03 21.61
N GLU A 154 -0.44 -2.04 20.46
CA GLU A 154 0.09 -2.59 19.21
C GLU A 154 0.55 -1.48 18.25
N LEU A 155 1.55 -1.77 17.40
CA LEU A 155 2.00 -0.80 16.38
C LEU A 155 0.95 -0.64 15.27
N ILE A 156 0.65 0.61 14.92
CA ILE A 156 -0.37 0.94 13.92
C ILE A 156 -0.15 0.23 12.56
N CYS A 157 1.11 -0.02 12.17
CA CYS A 157 1.42 -0.71 10.92
C CYS A 157 1.02 -2.19 10.90
N ASP A 158 0.94 -2.83 12.07
CA ASP A 158 0.54 -4.24 12.20
C ASP A 158 -0.97 -4.34 12.44
N VAL A 159 -1.55 -3.44 13.25
CA VAL A 159 -3.00 -3.35 13.49
C VAL A 159 -3.79 -3.20 12.19
N ILE A 160 -3.40 -2.27 11.30
CA ILE A 160 -4.10 -2.11 10.01
C ILE A 160 -3.83 -3.24 9.00
N MET A 161 -2.92 -4.16 9.31
CA MET A 161 -2.64 -5.37 8.53
C MET A 161 -3.39 -6.60 9.06
N ASP A 162 -3.98 -6.54 10.25
CA ASP A 162 -4.85 -7.59 10.79
C ASP A 162 -6.11 -7.72 9.93
N GLN A 163 -6.39 -8.95 9.47
CA GLN A 163 -7.54 -9.26 8.63
C GLN A 163 -8.85 -9.38 9.42
N SER A 164 -8.79 -9.41 10.75
CA SER A 164 -9.97 -9.30 11.63
C SER A 164 -10.42 -7.85 11.86
N ILE A 165 -9.53 -6.88 11.59
CA ILE A 165 -9.72 -5.44 11.77
C ILE A 165 -9.99 -4.75 10.44
N LEU A 166 -9.08 -4.92 9.46
CA LEU A 166 -9.19 -4.37 8.11
C LEU A 166 -8.92 -5.45 7.03
N PRO A 167 -9.85 -6.42 6.87
CA PRO A 167 -9.75 -7.42 5.82
C PRO A 167 -9.54 -6.77 4.45
N GLY A 168 -8.48 -7.19 3.76
CA GLY A 168 -8.14 -6.71 2.42
C GLY A 168 -6.95 -5.75 2.38
N VAL A 169 -6.63 -5.05 3.48
CA VAL A 169 -5.41 -4.25 3.55
C VAL A 169 -4.20 -5.18 3.42
N GLY A 170 -3.28 -4.80 2.55
CA GLY A 170 -1.99 -5.45 2.37
C GLY A 170 -0.85 -4.45 2.46
N ASN A 171 0.37 -4.90 2.15
CA ASN A 171 1.57 -4.13 2.41
C ASN A 171 1.63 -2.85 1.57
N ILE A 172 1.08 -2.83 0.36
CA ILE A 172 1.03 -1.64 -0.50
C ILE A 172 0.03 -0.65 0.10
N ILE A 173 -1.21 -1.08 0.38
CA ILE A 173 -2.25 -0.22 0.97
C ILE A 173 -1.81 0.36 2.32
N LYS A 174 -1.20 -0.46 3.19
CA LYS A 174 -0.61 -0.05 4.48
C LYS A 174 0.36 1.12 4.34
N ASN A 175 1.38 0.97 3.48
CA ASN A 175 2.42 1.97 3.31
C ASN A 175 1.85 3.28 2.71
N GLU A 176 1.01 3.19 1.68
CA GLU A 176 0.42 4.36 1.03
C GLU A 176 -0.61 5.07 1.91
N GLY A 177 -1.40 4.34 2.72
CA GLY A 177 -2.34 4.91 3.68
C GLY A 177 -1.64 5.71 4.77
N LEU A 178 -0.66 5.09 5.45
CA LEU A 178 0.14 5.74 6.51
C LEU A 178 0.89 6.98 6.03
N PHE A 179 1.41 6.96 4.80
CA PHE A 179 2.05 8.12 4.20
C PHE A 179 1.05 9.24 3.89
N LYS A 180 -0.12 8.91 3.33
CA LYS A 180 -1.17 9.89 3.02
C LYS A 180 -1.87 10.46 4.26
N SER A 181 -1.74 9.83 5.42
CA SER A 181 -2.22 10.34 6.71
C SER A 181 -1.14 10.99 7.57
N GLY A 182 0.14 11.00 7.14
CA GLY A 182 1.24 11.57 7.93
C GLY A 182 1.59 10.78 9.20
N ILE A 183 1.23 9.49 9.26
CA ILE A 183 1.44 8.63 10.45
C ILE A 183 2.73 7.82 10.30
N ASN A 184 3.55 7.86 11.35
CA ASN A 184 4.74 7.03 11.48
C ASN A 184 4.31 5.56 11.71
N PRO A 185 4.77 4.59 10.90
CA PRO A 185 4.40 3.18 11.07
C PRO A 185 4.85 2.58 12.41
N ASN A 186 5.85 3.17 13.07
CA ASN A 186 6.43 2.66 14.32
C ASN A 186 5.77 3.25 15.58
N THR A 187 4.56 3.79 15.46
CA THR A 187 3.81 4.41 16.57
C THR A 187 2.75 3.44 17.10
N LEU A 188 2.57 3.41 18.41
CA LEU A 188 1.51 2.61 19.07
C LEU A 188 0.15 3.24 18.77
N VAL A 189 -0.94 2.47 18.82
CA VAL A 189 -2.28 3.04 18.63
C VAL A 189 -2.59 4.10 19.69
N GLU A 190 -2.20 3.88 20.95
CA GLU A 190 -2.46 4.79 22.06
C GLU A 190 -1.79 6.16 21.94
N ASP A 191 -0.69 6.25 21.16
CA ASP A 191 0.00 7.51 20.86
C ASP A 191 -0.71 8.35 19.75
N LEU A 192 -1.74 7.79 19.09
CA LEU A 192 -2.44 8.45 17.98
C LEU A 192 -3.77 9.06 18.44
N SER A 193 -4.05 10.29 17.99
CA SER A 193 -5.37 10.88 18.24
C SER A 193 -6.47 10.15 17.44
N SER A 194 -7.67 10.08 18.01
CA SER A 194 -8.86 9.51 17.36
C SER A 194 -9.12 10.13 15.96
N ASN A 195 -8.87 11.45 15.81
CA ASN A 195 -8.96 12.15 14.52
C ASN A 195 -7.92 11.67 13.49
N LEU A 196 -6.71 11.36 13.95
CA LEU A 196 -5.62 10.86 13.10
C LEU A 196 -5.88 9.40 12.67
N ILE A 197 -6.45 8.58 13.56
CA ILE A 197 -6.93 7.21 13.22
C ILE A 197 -8.10 7.30 12.22
N ALA A 198 -9.09 8.17 12.43
CA ALA A 198 -10.17 8.39 11.46
C ALA A 198 -9.62 8.80 10.08
N CYS A 199 -8.67 9.75 10.04
CA CYS A 199 -7.98 10.15 8.81
C CYS A 199 -7.29 8.96 8.13
N LEU A 200 -6.58 8.10 8.89
CA LEU A 200 -5.95 6.88 8.36
C LEU A 200 -6.96 5.94 7.70
N VAL A 201 -8.10 5.66 8.33
CA VAL A 201 -9.15 4.79 7.76
C VAL A 201 -9.65 5.37 6.43
N HIS A 202 -9.88 6.69 6.35
CA HIS A 202 -10.20 7.36 5.09
C HIS A 202 -9.10 7.22 4.04
N ARG A 203 -7.81 7.43 4.38
CA ARG A 203 -6.70 7.32 3.42
C ARG A 203 -6.43 5.91 2.93
N LEU A 204 -6.62 4.89 3.78
CA LEU A 204 -6.57 3.49 3.40
C LEU A 204 -7.68 3.17 2.39
N ARG A 205 -8.90 3.65 2.63
CA ARG A 205 -10.05 3.45 1.74
C ARG A 205 -9.89 4.19 0.40
N ASP A 206 -9.46 5.46 0.43
CA ASP A 206 -9.18 6.27 -0.77
C ASP A 206 -8.17 5.57 -1.69
N PHE A 207 -7.04 5.11 -1.13
CA PHE A 207 -6.02 4.43 -1.92
C PHE A 207 -6.46 3.04 -2.40
N THR A 208 -7.24 2.32 -1.60
CA THR A 208 -7.84 1.03 -1.98
C THR A 208 -8.75 1.19 -3.20
N ALA A 209 -9.54 2.27 -3.28
CA ALA A 209 -10.37 2.56 -4.44
C ALA A 209 -9.54 2.84 -5.71
N ILE A 210 -8.44 3.60 -5.59
CA ILE A 210 -7.48 3.83 -6.69
C ILE A 210 -6.88 2.49 -7.15
N PHE A 211 -6.48 1.62 -6.22
CA PHE A 211 -5.94 0.29 -6.53
C PHE A 211 -7.00 -0.56 -7.27
N TYR A 212 -8.23 -0.63 -6.77
CA TYR A 212 -9.33 -1.35 -7.42
C TYR A 212 -9.58 -0.84 -8.84
N MET A 213 -9.66 0.48 -9.03
CA MET A 213 -9.85 1.08 -10.36
C MET A 213 -8.65 0.87 -11.29
N CYS A 214 -7.42 0.81 -10.78
CA CYS A 214 -6.26 0.41 -11.57
C CYS A 214 -6.41 -1.04 -12.07
N ARG A 215 -6.79 -1.97 -11.19
CA ARG A 215 -6.97 -3.40 -11.55
C ARG A 215 -8.14 -3.60 -12.51
N LYS A 216 -9.29 -2.97 -12.25
CA LYS A 216 -10.49 -3.03 -13.09
C LYS A 216 -10.25 -2.58 -14.53
N ASN A 217 -9.44 -1.54 -14.70
CA ASN A 217 -9.15 -0.93 -16.00
C ASN A 217 -7.78 -1.35 -16.59
N ASN A 218 -7.14 -2.39 -16.04
CA ASN A 218 -5.80 -2.85 -16.43
C ASN A 218 -4.71 -1.75 -16.47
N LYS A 219 -4.83 -0.71 -15.62
CA LYS A 219 -3.86 0.39 -15.51
C LYS A 219 -2.76 0.08 -14.48
N PRO A 220 -1.52 0.56 -14.70
CA PRO A 220 -0.39 0.24 -13.82
C PRO A 220 -0.42 1.02 -12.50
N LEU A 221 -0.59 0.31 -11.38
CA LEU A 221 -0.64 0.90 -10.03
C LEU A 221 0.60 1.73 -9.67
N LYS A 222 1.78 1.40 -10.23
CA LYS A 222 3.07 2.08 -9.95
C LYS A 222 3.03 3.61 -10.12
N ASN A 223 2.13 4.11 -10.97
CA ASN A 223 1.94 5.53 -11.26
C ASN A 223 1.23 6.29 -10.11
N HIS A 224 0.58 5.56 -9.19
CA HIS A 224 -0.15 6.11 -8.04
C HIS A 224 0.55 5.87 -6.70
N LEU A 225 1.75 5.26 -6.72
CA LEU A 225 2.56 5.00 -5.52
C LEU A 225 3.38 6.23 -5.16
N SER A 226 3.27 6.65 -3.90
CA SER A 226 3.85 7.86 -3.32
C SER A 226 5.07 7.55 -2.45
N ILE A 227 5.09 6.36 -1.81
CA ILE A 227 6.13 5.92 -0.87
C ILE A 227 6.53 4.45 -1.06
N TYR A 228 5.61 3.57 -1.48
CA TYR A 228 5.89 2.14 -1.59
C TYR A 228 6.90 1.86 -2.72
N GLU A 229 7.97 1.12 -2.39
CA GLU A 229 9.10 0.84 -3.29
C GLU A 229 9.77 2.11 -3.86
N LYS A 230 9.66 3.26 -3.17
CA LYS A 230 10.40 4.48 -3.47
C LYS A 230 11.66 4.59 -2.62
N SER A 231 12.73 5.14 -3.19
CA SER A 231 13.93 5.56 -2.47
C SER A 231 13.82 6.98 -1.92
N VAL A 232 13.11 7.87 -2.62
CA VAL A 232 12.96 9.29 -2.29
C VAL A 232 11.49 9.64 -2.07
N CYS A 233 11.20 10.45 -1.06
CA CYS A 233 9.87 10.92 -0.71
C CYS A 233 9.30 11.85 -1.78
N SER A 234 8.11 11.52 -2.30
CA SER A 234 7.41 12.30 -3.32
C SER A 234 6.88 13.66 -2.85
N GLN A 235 6.84 13.92 -1.54
CA GLN A 235 6.40 15.21 -0.98
C GLN A 235 7.56 16.16 -0.66
N CYS A 236 8.63 15.68 0.00
CA CYS A 236 9.69 16.54 0.52
C CYS A 236 11.09 16.27 -0.04
N GLY A 237 11.25 15.32 -0.97
CA GLY A 237 12.56 15.01 -1.59
C GLY A 237 13.60 14.34 -0.67
N LYS A 238 13.29 14.11 0.61
CA LYS A 238 14.18 13.39 1.54
C LYS A 238 14.12 11.88 1.30
N GLN A 239 15.17 11.16 1.73
CA GLN A 239 15.26 9.71 1.58
C GLN A 239 14.12 8.99 2.35
N VAL A 240 13.68 7.86 1.80
CA VAL A 240 12.68 6.96 2.40
C VAL A 240 13.38 5.98 3.34
N THR A 241 12.89 5.91 4.57
CA THR A 241 13.31 4.91 5.54
C THR A 241 12.62 3.58 5.23
N ILE A 242 13.43 2.51 5.14
CA ILE A 242 12.94 1.16 4.89
C ILE A 242 13.23 0.30 6.12
N CYS A 243 12.19 -0.22 6.77
CA CYS A 243 12.31 -1.05 7.97
C CYS A 243 11.37 -2.27 7.92
N LYS A 244 11.45 -3.12 8.96
CA LYS A 244 10.53 -4.23 9.22
C LYS A 244 10.05 -4.15 10.67
N PRO A 245 9.15 -3.22 10.97
CA PRO A 245 8.65 -3.02 12.33
C PRO A 245 7.63 -4.09 12.72
N GLY A 246 7.30 -4.11 14.01
CA GLY A 246 6.24 -4.95 14.56
C GLY A 246 6.56 -6.43 14.58
N THR A 247 5.58 -7.23 15.01
CA THR A 247 5.67 -8.69 15.09
C THR A 247 5.52 -9.33 13.71
N LEU A 248 4.82 -8.68 12.78
CA LEU A 248 4.61 -9.18 11.43
C LEU A 248 5.86 -9.06 10.54
N GLY A 249 6.86 -8.25 10.93
CA GLY A 249 8.14 -8.13 10.23
C GLY A 249 8.04 -7.70 8.76
N ARG A 250 6.95 -7.00 8.38
CA ARG A 250 6.65 -6.66 6.99
C ARG A 250 7.44 -5.44 6.54
N LEU A 251 7.93 -5.48 5.30
CA LEU A 251 8.73 -4.38 4.73
C LEU A 251 7.90 -3.09 4.65
N THR A 252 8.40 -2.03 5.27
CA THR A 252 7.70 -0.77 5.47
C THR A 252 8.55 0.36 4.92
N PHE A 253 7.93 1.21 4.11
CA PHE A 253 8.52 2.37 3.45
C PHE A 253 7.86 3.61 4.03
N PHE A 254 8.63 4.50 4.67
CA PHE A 254 8.08 5.72 5.27
C PHE A 254 9.05 6.89 5.19
N CYS A 255 8.53 8.11 5.21
CA CYS A 255 9.34 9.32 5.27
C CYS A 255 9.35 9.88 6.69
N SER A 256 10.48 9.80 7.39
CA SER A 256 10.65 10.32 8.76
C SER A 256 10.42 11.83 8.90
N ASN A 257 10.35 12.58 7.80
CA ASN A 257 10.04 14.01 7.80
C ASN A 257 8.55 14.33 7.57
N CYS A 258 7.82 13.49 6.82
CA CYS A 258 6.40 13.75 6.49
C CYS A 258 5.45 12.93 7.38
N GLN A 259 5.95 11.86 7.98
CA GLN A 259 5.20 10.97 8.86
C GLN A 259 5.63 11.20 10.31
N ILE A 260 5.10 12.27 10.90
CA ILE A 260 5.47 12.80 12.23
C ILE A 260 4.29 12.82 13.22
N ASN A 261 3.16 12.21 12.89
CA ASN A 261 1.95 12.14 13.73
C ASN A 261 1.33 13.49 14.13
N SER A 262 1.57 14.55 13.35
CA SER A 262 1.10 15.90 13.66
C SER A 262 -0.43 16.01 13.61
N ASN A 263 -1.05 16.35 14.73
CA ASN A 263 -2.50 16.62 14.85
C ASN A 263 -2.96 17.95 14.21
N SER A 264 -2.18 18.51 13.27
CA SER A 264 -2.35 19.85 12.71
C SER A 264 -3.59 19.99 11.81
N SER A 265 -4.75 20.16 12.44
CA SER A 265 -6.01 20.55 11.78
C SER A 265 -5.85 21.81 10.90
N ALA A 266 -4.91 22.69 11.23
CA ALA A 266 -4.59 23.91 10.48
C ALA A 266 -4.02 23.68 9.06
N ASP A 267 -3.37 22.55 8.79
CA ASP A 267 -2.87 22.20 7.43
C ASP A 267 -3.67 21.03 6.80
N MET A 268 -4.65 20.49 7.53
CA MET A 268 -5.69 19.59 7.01
C MET A 268 -6.73 20.34 6.14
N SER A 269 -6.25 21.20 5.25
CA SER A 269 -6.98 21.40 4.00
C SER A 269 -7.04 20.05 3.30
N LEU A 270 -8.24 19.47 3.18
CA LEU A 270 -8.51 18.39 2.22
C LEU A 270 -7.89 18.84 0.89
N PRO A 271 -6.86 18.17 0.35
CA PRO A 271 -5.84 18.84 -0.43
C PRO A 271 -6.42 19.51 -1.66
N LYS A 272 -6.62 20.84 -1.59
CA LYS A 272 -7.36 21.63 -2.60
C LYS A 272 -6.69 21.62 -3.99
N LYS A 273 -5.46 21.07 -4.09
CA LYS A 273 -4.69 20.89 -5.33
C LYS A 273 -4.16 19.47 -5.57
N ASN A 274 -4.48 18.49 -4.72
CA ASN A 274 -4.13 17.06 -4.91
C ASN A 274 -5.28 16.08 -4.58
N SER A 275 -6.49 16.59 -4.33
CA SER A 275 -7.74 15.82 -4.46
C SER A 275 -7.97 15.40 -5.93
N LEU A 276 -8.83 14.41 -6.13
CA LEU A 276 -9.04 13.60 -7.35
C LEU A 276 -9.22 14.36 -8.69
N LEU A 277 -9.51 15.65 -8.67
CA LEU A 277 -9.83 16.50 -9.82
C LEU A 277 -8.78 16.48 -10.95
N GLY A 278 -7.49 16.34 -10.61
CA GLY A 278 -6.40 16.34 -11.60
C GLY A 278 -6.47 15.18 -12.62
N PHE A 279 -7.07 14.05 -12.25
CA PHE A 279 -7.13 12.87 -13.12
C PHE A 279 -8.26 12.94 -14.17
N LEU A 280 -9.32 13.71 -13.89
CA LEU A 280 -10.55 13.72 -14.70
C LEU A 280 -10.48 14.59 -15.96
N LYS A 281 -9.48 15.46 -16.11
CA LYS A 281 -9.29 16.27 -17.33
C LYS A 281 -8.71 15.48 -18.53
N LEU A 282 -8.23 14.26 -18.34
CA LEU A 282 -7.54 13.47 -19.38
C LEU A 282 -8.34 12.28 -19.94
N SER A 283 -9.66 12.19 -19.68
CA SER A 283 -10.48 11.09 -20.23
C SER A 283 -11.96 11.41 -20.45
N ALA A 284 -12.32 12.70 -20.59
CA ALA A 284 -13.70 13.14 -20.76
C ALA A 284 -13.87 13.97 -22.03
N GLU A 285 -14.14 13.31 -23.16
CA GLU A 285 -14.94 13.95 -24.21
C GLU A 285 -16.42 13.97 -23.76
N PRO A 286 -17.14 15.08 -23.96
CA PRO A 286 -18.50 15.23 -23.46
C PRO A 286 -19.51 14.51 -24.36
N ARG A 287 -20.24 13.54 -23.79
CA ARG A 287 -21.56 13.13 -24.31
C ARG A 287 -22.64 13.64 -23.36
N MET A 288 -23.64 14.33 -23.92
CA MET A 288 -24.74 14.94 -23.18
C MET A 288 -25.64 13.89 -22.50
N GLY A 289 -26.26 14.27 -21.38
CA GLY A 289 -27.52 13.65 -20.91
C GLY A 289 -27.50 12.82 -19.62
N MET A 290 -26.34 12.51 -19.02
CA MET A 290 -26.31 11.72 -17.78
C MET A 290 -26.18 12.59 -16.52
N GLN A 291 -27.13 12.48 -15.59
CA GLN A 291 -27.05 13.15 -14.29
C GLN A 291 -25.86 12.61 -13.48
N ARG A 292 -24.86 13.45 -13.31
CA ARG A 292 -23.73 13.21 -12.41
C ARG A 292 -24.13 13.58 -10.98
N TRP A 293 -23.67 12.82 -9.99
CA TRP A 293 -23.89 13.14 -8.58
C TRP A 293 -22.58 13.17 -7.80
N GLU A 294 -22.38 14.21 -7.00
CA GLU A 294 -21.25 14.33 -6.10
C GLU A 294 -21.50 13.50 -4.83
N CYS A 295 -20.53 12.67 -4.45
CA CYS A 295 -20.66 11.86 -3.24
C CYS A 295 -20.44 12.71 -1.98
N PRO A 296 -21.40 12.77 -1.03
CA PRO A 296 -21.26 13.57 0.19
C PRO A 296 -20.13 13.06 1.13
N HIS A 297 -19.67 11.81 0.97
CA HIS A 297 -18.58 11.25 1.77
C HIS A 297 -17.18 11.51 1.22
N CYS A 298 -17.00 11.68 -0.10
CA CYS A 298 -15.66 11.77 -0.71
C CYS A 298 -15.54 12.78 -1.86
N THR A 299 -16.57 13.58 -2.12
CA THR A 299 -16.65 14.60 -3.21
C THR A 299 -16.45 14.04 -4.63
N PHE A 300 -16.50 12.71 -4.81
CA PHE A 300 -16.36 12.12 -6.14
C PHE A 300 -17.61 12.33 -7.00
N ILE A 301 -17.40 12.82 -8.22
CA ILE A 301 -18.45 13.05 -9.22
C ILE A 301 -18.72 11.75 -9.98
N ASN A 302 -19.78 11.06 -9.58
CA ASN A 302 -20.22 9.80 -10.19
C ASN A 302 -20.75 10.02 -11.60
N SER A 303 -20.23 9.25 -12.54
CA SER A 303 -20.55 9.40 -13.98
C SER A 303 -21.61 8.41 -14.49
N LYS A 304 -22.09 7.50 -13.64
CA LYS A 304 -23.07 6.46 -13.96
C LYS A 304 -24.28 6.54 -13.02
N PRO A 305 -25.47 6.05 -13.43
CA PRO A 305 -26.68 6.01 -12.59
C PRO A 305 -26.62 4.97 -11.45
N SER A 306 -25.44 4.72 -10.89
CA SER A 306 -25.26 3.89 -9.70
C SER A 306 -25.67 4.67 -8.46
N ARG A 307 -26.42 4.02 -7.56
CA ARG A 307 -26.62 4.52 -6.19
C ARG A 307 -25.39 4.33 -5.30
N THR A 308 -24.34 3.64 -5.74
CA THR A 308 -23.06 3.54 -5.00
C THR A 308 -21.99 4.36 -5.68
N CYS A 309 -21.19 5.08 -4.89
CA CYS A 309 -20.12 5.93 -5.39
C CYS A 309 -19.00 5.09 -6.04
N GLU A 310 -18.54 5.38 -7.26
CA GLU A 310 -17.51 4.57 -7.93
C GLU A 310 -16.13 4.62 -7.24
N MET A 311 -15.89 5.62 -6.38
CA MET A 311 -14.68 5.74 -5.56
C MET A 311 -14.84 5.21 -4.13
N CYS A 312 -15.63 5.84 -3.25
CA CYS A 312 -15.74 5.39 -1.85
C CYS A 312 -16.77 4.27 -1.64
N PHE A 313 -17.56 3.92 -2.66
CA PHE A 313 -18.64 2.93 -2.64
C PHE A 313 -19.83 3.19 -1.70
N SER A 314 -19.80 4.27 -0.92
CA SER A 314 -20.94 4.75 -0.13
C SER A 314 -22.20 4.91 -0.98
N ILE A 315 -23.34 4.61 -0.38
CA ILE A 315 -24.66 4.73 -1.03
C ILE A 315 -25.07 6.21 -1.05
N ALA A 316 -25.63 6.67 -2.16
CA ALA A 316 -26.25 7.98 -2.30
C ALA A 316 -27.48 8.05 -1.39
N GLU A 317 -27.47 8.96 -0.43
CA GLU A 317 -28.66 9.26 0.38
C GLU A 317 -29.77 9.77 -0.54
N THR A 318 -30.87 9.02 -0.63
CA THR A 318 -32.04 9.49 -1.35
C THR A 318 -32.65 10.65 -0.57
N ASN A 319 -32.73 11.83 -1.18
CA ASN A 319 -33.49 12.98 -0.70
C ASN A 319 -34.99 12.66 -0.56
N ARG A 320 -35.37 11.87 0.45
CA ARG A 320 -36.73 11.84 0.97
C ARG A 320 -36.95 13.15 1.70
N LYS A 321 -37.45 14.15 0.97
CA LYS A 321 -38.11 15.31 1.59
C LYS A 321 -39.13 14.76 2.59
N ARG A 322 -38.89 14.92 3.90
CA ARG A 322 -39.93 14.76 4.90
C ARG A 322 -41.00 15.80 4.55
N LYS A 323 -42.16 15.37 4.05
CA LYS A 323 -43.36 16.18 4.12
C LYS A 323 -43.68 16.31 5.61
N LEU A 324 -43.39 17.47 6.20
CA LEU A 324 -44.20 17.94 7.31
C LEU A 324 -45.43 18.59 6.67
N SER A 325 -46.56 17.93 6.84
CA SER A 325 -47.88 18.53 6.83
C SER A 325 -48.55 18.09 8.13
N ASP A 326 -49.36 18.98 8.70
CA ASP A 326 -50.26 18.76 9.84
C ASP A 326 -49.70 19.14 11.23
N VAL A 327 -49.52 20.46 11.46
CA VAL A 327 -49.81 21.14 12.75
C VAL A 327 -50.39 22.54 12.43
N ASP A 328 -51.45 22.92 13.15
CA ASP A 328 -52.21 24.18 13.01
C ASP A 328 -51.48 25.46 13.53
N PRO A 329 -52.00 26.69 13.29
CA PRO A 329 -51.17 27.90 13.23
C PRO A 329 -51.30 28.94 14.38
N GLN A 330 -50.28 29.85 14.43
CA GLN A 330 -50.20 31.18 15.09
C GLN A 330 -50.05 31.24 16.64
N PRO A 331 -49.48 32.33 17.24
CA PRO A 331 -48.66 33.46 16.71
C PRO A 331 -47.24 33.53 17.36
N GLY A 332 -46.34 34.51 17.14
CA GLY A 332 -46.23 35.57 16.12
C GLY A 332 -45.48 36.86 16.57
N ILE A 333 -44.48 37.33 15.78
CA ILE A 333 -43.91 38.72 15.71
C ILE A 333 -42.98 39.18 16.89
N PRO A 334 -41.93 40.05 16.71
CA PRO A 334 -41.25 40.58 15.51
C PRO A 334 -39.71 40.35 15.42
N THR A 335 -39.22 40.51 14.18
CA THR A 335 -37.83 40.76 13.75
C THR A 335 -37.14 42.03 14.31
N LYS A 336 -35.80 42.06 14.32
CA LYS A 336 -35.02 43.23 13.84
C LYS A 336 -33.68 42.82 13.21
N VAL A 337 -33.41 43.39 12.03
CA VAL A 337 -32.12 43.31 11.30
C VAL A 337 -31.49 44.70 11.35
N ALA A 338 -30.16 44.78 11.47
CA ALA A 338 -29.41 46.00 11.21
C ALA A 338 -28.19 45.67 10.33
N LYS A 339 -28.08 46.37 9.20
CA LYS A 339 -26.84 46.48 8.41
C LYS A 339 -26.00 47.63 8.97
N SER A 340 -24.68 47.58 8.74
CA SER A 340 -23.90 48.79 8.49
C SER A 340 -22.77 48.48 7.51
N GLU A 341 -22.39 49.49 6.73
CA GLU A 341 -21.42 49.41 5.64
C GLU A 341 -20.13 50.18 5.99
N ALA A 342 -19.05 49.82 5.29
CA ALA A 342 -17.89 50.64 4.91
C ALA A 342 -17.36 51.77 5.84
N GLN A 343 -16.03 51.81 6.03
CA GLN A 343 -15.18 52.69 5.20
C GLN A 343 -13.67 52.48 5.44
N SER A 344 -12.89 53.04 4.52
CA SER A 344 -11.43 52.95 4.38
C SER A 344 -10.66 54.03 5.14
N SER A 345 -9.41 53.75 5.51
CA SER A 345 -8.38 54.80 5.70
C SER A 345 -6.98 54.30 5.33
N ASN A 346 -6.29 55.05 4.48
CA ASN A 346 -4.89 54.82 4.13
C ASN A 346 -3.95 55.19 5.29
N PHE A 347 -2.78 54.56 5.35
CA PHE A 347 -1.55 55.26 5.74
C PHE A 347 -0.34 54.66 5.03
N SER A 348 0.57 55.49 4.55
CA SER A 348 1.84 55.12 3.91
C SER A 348 2.98 55.84 4.63
N SER A 349 4.15 55.20 4.75
CA SER A 349 5.43 55.75 4.25
C SER A 349 6.69 54.99 4.70
N ASN A 350 7.50 54.57 3.70
CA ASN A 350 8.96 54.67 3.56
C ASN A 350 10.00 54.19 4.61
N GLY A 351 11.05 53.53 4.09
CA GLY A 351 12.41 53.46 4.69
C GLY A 351 13.14 52.10 4.46
N ASN A 352 13.79 51.77 3.34
CA ASN A 352 15.17 52.13 2.87
C ASN A 352 16.31 51.79 3.87
N VAL A 353 17.51 51.24 3.55
CA VAL A 353 18.16 50.63 2.35
C VAL A 353 19.29 49.68 2.82
N ASN A 354 19.67 48.64 2.04
CA ASN A 354 21.04 48.28 1.57
C ASN A 354 21.13 46.77 1.28
N LYS A 355 21.35 46.33 0.02
CA LYS A 355 22.65 46.28 -0.72
C LYS A 355 23.76 45.56 0.04
N LEU A 356 24.61 44.71 -0.53
CA LEU A 356 24.76 43.99 -1.80
C LEU A 356 26.18 43.38 -1.69
N CYS A 357 26.44 42.16 -2.16
CA CYS A 357 27.73 41.85 -2.79
C CYS A 357 27.60 40.55 -3.60
N ASP A 358 27.97 40.63 -4.87
CA ASP A 358 28.18 39.48 -5.74
C ASP A 358 29.44 38.72 -5.32
N THR A 359 29.59 37.46 -5.77
CA THR A 359 30.76 37.03 -6.58
C THR A 359 30.50 35.64 -7.15
N VAL A 360 30.97 35.43 -8.38
CA VAL A 360 30.90 34.20 -9.18
C VAL A 360 31.69 33.05 -8.53
N SER A 361 31.21 31.81 -8.63
CA SER A 361 32.08 30.63 -8.75
C SER A 361 31.31 29.38 -9.18
N GLU A 362 31.73 28.80 -10.30
CA GLU A 362 31.52 27.38 -10.54
C GLU A 362 32.34 26.59 -9.52
N THR A 363 31.80 25.49 -8.97
CA THR A 363 32.65 24.34 -8.57
C THR A 363 31.83 23.07 -8.44
N SER A 364 32.02 22.16 -9.39
CA SER A 364 31.58 20.78 -9.25
C SER A 364 32.41 20.08 -8.18
N ALA A 365 31.84 19.85 -7.00
CA ALA A 365 32.46 19.05 -5.95
C ALA A 365 32.45 17.55 -6.36
N ASN A 366 33.59 17.10 -6.91
CA ASN A 366 33.78 15.76 -7.44
C ASN A 366 33.62 14.67 -6.38
N ASN A 367 32.48 13.98 -6.37
CA ASN A 367 32.41 12.64 -5.79
C ASN A 367 33.12 11.68 -6.75
N ALA A 368 34.45 11.58 -6.61
CA ALA A 368 35.36 10.98 -7.58
C ALA A 368 35.02 9.51 -7.85
N THR A 369 34.22 9.30 -8.90
CA THR A 369 33.65 7.98 -9.21
C THR A 369 34.76 7.08 -9.70
N LYS A 370 35.19 6.12 -8.85
CA LYS A 370 36.33 5.24 -9.15
C LYS A 370 36.11 4.54 -10.48
N LEU A 371 37.06 4.71 -11.41
CA LEU A 371 37.02 4.11 -12.74
C LEU A 371 37.77 2.77 -12.76
N CYS A 372 37.23 1.81 -13.50
CA CYS A 372 37.83 0.51 -13.73
C CYS A 372 39.06 0.65 -14.64
N ALA A 373 40.25 0.30 -14.15
CA ALA A 373 41.52 0.52 -14.87
C ALA A 373 41.51 0.04 -16.34
N THR A 374 40.96 -1.15 -16.61
CA THR A 374 40.88 -1.73 -17.97
C THR A 374 39.92 -1.02 -18.92
N HIS A 375 38.80 -0.48 -18.41
CA HIS A 375 37.66 -0.06 -19.23
C HIS A 375 37.32 1.43 -19.11
N ARG A 376 37.96 2.14 -18.17
CA ARG A 376 37.71 3.55 -17.80
C ARG A 376 36.22 3.88 -17.52
N LYS A 377 35.43 2.88 -17.14
CA LYS A 377 34.01 3.01 -16.77
C LYS A 377 33.85 3.02 -15.24
N PRO A 378 32.82 3.70 -14.69
CA PRO A 378 32.48 3.65 -13.28
C PRO A 378 32.45 2.24 -12.71
N CYS A 379 33.13 2.02 -11.58
CA CYS A 379 33.12 0.76 -10.86
C CYS A 379 31.81 0.54 -10.11
N SER A 380 31.47 -0.71 -9.87
CA SER A 380 30.44 -1.10 -8.92
C SER A 380 31.05 -1.31 -7.53
N THR A 381 30.54 -0.62 -6.52
CA THR A 381 30.90 -0.87 -5.12
C THR A 381 30.17 -2.10 -4.60
N ARG A 382 30.86 -2.98 -3.86
CA ARG A 382 30.31 -4.19 -3.26
C ARG A 382 30.88 -4.43 -1.86
N THR A 383 30.19 -5.23 -1.05
CA THR A 383 30.62 -5.66 0.28
C THR A 383 31.08 -7.11 0.26
N VAL A 384 32.13 -7.45 1.01
CA VAL A 384 32.56 -8.84 1.21
C VAL A 384 31.56 -9.57 2.13
N ILE A 385 30.87 -10.58 1.61
CA ILE A 385 29.87 -11.37 2.35
C ILE A 385 30.51 -12.64 2.97
N ARG A 386 31.58 -13.17 2.36
CA ARG A 386 32.30 -14.37 2.83
C ARG A 386 32.86 -14.15 4.23
N SER A 387 32.85 -15.21 5.05
CA SER A 387 33.51 -15.26 6.36
C SER A 387 35.03 -15.12 6.24
N GLY A 388 35.65 -14.53 7.27
CA GLY A 388 37.07 -14.19 7.32
C GLY A 388 37.28 -12.72 7.70
N GLU A 389 38.54 -12.30 7.86
CA GLU A 389 38.94 -10.97 8.35
C GLU A 389 38.39 -9.80 7.52
N ASN A 390 38.17 -10.02 6.23
CA ASN A 390 37.70 -9.00 5.30
C ASN A 390 36.17 -8.90 5.23
N LYS A 391 35.40 -9.70 6.00
CA LYS A 391 33.93 -9.68 5.98
C LYS A 391 33.40 -8.29 6.33
N GLY A 392 32.50 -7.75 5.52
CA GLY A 392 31.93 -6.40 5.70
C GLY A 392 32.74 -5.26 5.07
N ARG A 393 33.96 -5.49 4.58
CA ARG A 393 34.74 -4.48 3.86
C ARG A 393 34.14 -4.15 2.49
N LEU A 394 34.29 -2.91 2.05
CA LEU A 394 33.82 -2.41 0.76
C LEU A 394 34.93 -2.47 -0.29
N PHE A 395 34.59 -2.88 -1.52
CA PHE A 395 35.52 -2.93 -2.65
C PHE A 395 34.85 -2.45 -3.95
N TYR A 396 35.65 -1.86 -4.81
CA TYR A 396 35.30 -1.53 -6.19
C TYR A 396 35.60 -2.72 -7.10
N CYS A 397 34.66 -3.05 -8.00
CA CYS A 397 34.90 -4.01 -9.07
C CYS A 397 34.37 -3.51 -10.42
N CYS A 398 34.81 -4.15 -11.51
CA CYS A 398 34.32 -3.82 -12.85
C CYS A 398 32.78 -3.98 -12.95
N SER A 399 32.10 -2.93 -13.45
CA SER A 399 30.64 -2.86 -13.58
C SER A 399 30.06 -3.64 -14.77
N LEU A 400 30.89 -4.02 -15.74
CA LEU A 400 30.49 -4.88 -16.86
C LEU A 400 30.15 -6.30 -16.36
N ARG A 401 29.36 -7.04 -17.12
CA ARG A 401 28.85 -8.37 -16.75
C ARG A 401 29.16 -9.42 -17.83
N GLY A 402 29.18 -10.69 -17.43
CA GLY A 402 29.47 -11.82 -18.31
C GLY A 402 30.89 -11.74 -18.90
N ASN A 403 31.05 -12.23 -20.13
CA ASN A 403 32.35 -12.33 -20.82
C ASN A 403 33.03 -10.97 -21.10
N LYS A 404 32.40 -9.84 -20.76
CA LYS A 404 32.94 -8.47 -20.87
C LYS A 404 33.45 -7.91 -19.53
N GLN A 405 33.41 -8.68 -18.44
CA GLN A 405 33.90 -8.25 -17.12
C GLN A 405 35.38 -8.58 -16.96
N CYS A 406 36.21 -7.58 -16.61
CA CYS A 406 37.61 -7.83 -16.24
C CYS A 406 37.76 -8.06 -14.73
N LYS A 407 38.93 -8.55 -14.32
CA LYS A 407 39.29 -8.86 -12.92
C LYS A 407 39.66 -7.63 -12.06
N PHE A 408 39.23 -6.41 -12.45
CA PHE A 408 39.52 -5.21 -11.66
C PHE A 408 38.93 -5.30 -10.24
N PHE A 409 39.77 -5.06 -9.25
CA PHE A 409 39.48 -5.09 -7.83
C PHE A 409 40.30 -4.03 -7.10
N GLU A 410 39.67 -3.24 -6.23
CA GLU A 410 40.35 -2.32 -5.32
C GLU A 410 39.54 -2.15 -4.03
N TRP A 411 40.20 -2.05 -2.87
CA TRP A 411 39.52 -1.77 -1.61
C TRP A 411 38.98 -0.34 -1.60
N ALA A 412 37.68 -0.17 -1.36
CA ALA A 412 37.04 1.14 -1.30
C ALA A 412 37.27 1.84 0.05
N ASP A 413 37.71 1.09 1.06
CA ASP A 413 37.99 1.55 2.42
C ASP A 413 39.45 2.00 2.66
N LEU A 414 40.28 2.12 1.61
CA LEU A 414 41.69 2.53 1.75
C LEU A 414 41.85 3.90 2.42
N HIS A 415 40.90 4.81 2.23
CA HIS A 415 40.90 6.16 2.80
C HIS A 415 40.21 6.24 4.18
N HIS A 416 39.67 5.13 4.69
CA HIS A 416 39.05 5.13 6.01
C HIS A 416 40.10 5.31 7.11
N PRO A 417 39.77 6.03 8.21
CA PRO A 417 40.68 6.16 9.34
C PRO A 417 40.99 4.80 9.98
N MET A 418 42.14 4.72 10.62
CA MET A 418 42.57 3.54 11.37
C MET A 418 42.01 3.62 12.80
N CYS A 419 41.50 2.51 13.32
CA CYS A 419 41.12 2.42 14.73
C CYS A 419 42.35 2.16 15.63
N GLU A 420 42.19 2.23 16.95
CA GLU A 420 43.25 2.01 17.96
C GLU A 420 44.04 0.70 17.76
N HIS A 421 43.40 -0.37 17.25
CA HIS A 421 44.04 -1.64 16.88
C HIS A 421 44.89 -1.61 15.58
N ASN A 422 45.16 -0.43 15.02
CA ASN A 422 45.80 -0.24 13.71
C ASN A 422 45.13 -1.05 12.56
N LYS A 423 43.79 -1.14 12.58
CA LYS A 423 42.96 -1.76 11.53
C LYS A 423 42.09 -0.69 10.87
N ARG A 424 41.89 -0.77 9.55
CA ARG A 424 40.97 0.15 8.83
C ARG A 424 39.55 0.00 9.38
N THR A 425 38.89 1.13 9.59
CA THR A 425 37.52 1.17 10.12
C THR A 425 36.50 0.75 9.06
N ILE A 426 35.36 0.25 9.53
CA ILE A 426 34.17 0.00 8.71
C ILE A 426 33.16 1.12 8.89
N VAL A 427 32.43 1.43 7.83
CA VAL A 427 31.30 2.36 7.91
C VAL A 427 30.06 1.60 8.40
N ARG A 428 29.45 2.10 9.48
CA ARG A 428 28.13 1.68 9.96
C ARG A 428 27.16 2.86 9.88
N ARG A 429 25.86 2.55 9.83
CA ARG A 429 24.77 3.54 9.78
C ARG A 429 23.98 3.50 11.08
N VAL A 430 23.62 4.66 11.62
CA VAL A 430 22.78 4.76 12.82
C VAL A 430 21.37 4.29 12.49
N LEU A 431 20.94 3.18 13.07
CA LEU A 431 19.56 2.67 12.95
C LEU A 431 18.66 3.08 14.11
N LYS A 432 19.22 3.60 15.22
CA LYS A 432 18.46 4.14 16.36
C LYS A 432 17.65 5.35 15.91
N GLN A 433 16.38 5.43 16.30
CA GLN A 433 15.48 6.52 15.92
C GLN A 433 15.77 7.76 16.79
N ASN A 434 16.64 8.65 16.30
CA ASN A 434 16.98 9.93 16.90
C ASN A 434 17.46 10.91 15.81
N CYS A 435 17.89 12.12 16.20
CA CYS A 435 18.43 13.16 15.29
C CYS A 435 19.63 12.73 14.43
N ASN A 436 20.27 11.60 14.75
CA ASN A 436 21.39 11.04 14.00
C ASN A 436 20.99 9.80 13.17
N ASN A 437 19.71 9.41 13.13
CA ASN A 437 19.23 8.29 12.31
C ASN A 437 19.66 8.45 10.84
N GLY A 438 20.16 7.37 10.24
CA GLY A 438 20.61 7.36 8.86
C GLY A 438 21.98 8.01 8.62
N LYS A 439 22.59 8.72 9.59
CA LYS A 439 23.99 9.17 9.51
C LYS A 439 24.94 7.97 9.54
N GLU A 440 26.09 8.14 8.89
CA GLU A 440 27.14 7.13 8.77
C GLU A 440 28.35 7.50 9.62
N PHE A 441 28.98 6.50 10.22
CA PHE A 441 30.13 6.66 11.10
C PHE A 441 31.15 5.53 10.88
N TYR A 442 32.41 5.86 11.02
CA TYR A 442 33.52 4.92 11.11
C TYR A 442 33.55 4.28 12.50
N CYS A 443 33.70 2.96 12.56
CA CYS A 443 33.98 2.24 13.81
C CYS A 443 34.97 1.09 13.58
N CYS A 444 35.50 0.54 14.68
CA CYS A 444 36.35 -0.64 14.66
C CYS A 444 35.68 -1.83 13.93
N PRO A 445 36.42 -2.61 13.09
CA PRO A 445 35.88 -3.76 12.37
C PRO A 445 35.66 -5.01 13.22
N LEU A 446 36.21 -5.06 14.44
CA LEU A 446 36.21 -6.27 15.28
C LEU A 446 34.85 -6.58 15.91
N SER A 447 34.76 -7.74 16.55
CA SER A 447 33.54 -8.20 17.22
C SER A 447 33.21 -7.32 18.44
N LYS A 448 31.99 -7.42 18.99
CA LYS A 448 31.57 -6.59 20.14
C LYS A 448 32.47 -6.74 21.38
N SER A 449 33.09 -7.90 21.56
CA SER A 449 34.00 -8.22 22.67
C SER A 449 35.45 -7.81 22.43
N GLU A 450 35.81 -7.44 21.20
CA GLU A 450 37.20 -7.18 20.77
C GLU A 450 37.37 -5.80 20.11
N GLN A 451 36.28 -5.05 19.90
CA GLN A 451 36.31 -3.72 19.30
C GLN A 451 36.80 -2.66 20.29
N CYS A 452 37.63 -1.73 19.81
CA CYS A 452 38.02 -0.56 20.58
C CYS A 452 36.94 0.54 20.52
N SER A 453 37.15 1.63 21.26
CA SER A 453 36.18 2.72 21.41
C SER A 453 36.04 3.62 20.17
N PHE A 454 37.00 3.57 19.24
CA PHE A 454 37.08 4.39 18.04
C PHE A 454 35.74 4.62 17.35
N PHE A 455 35.37 5.90 17.27
CA PHE A 455 34.16 6.41 16.64
C PHE A 455 34.46 7.75 15.97
N GLN A 456 34.09 7.90 14.70
CA GLN A 456 34.17 9.17 13.98
C GLN A 456 33.00 9.27 12.97
N TRP A 457 32.36 10.43 12.84
CA TRP A 457 31.33 10.61 11.81
C TRP A 457 31.95 10.59 10.40
N VAL A 458 31.20 10.07 9.42
CA VAL A 458 31.56 10.25 8.00
C VAL A 458 31.15 11.67 7.61
N GLU A 459 32.13 12.56 7.51
CA GLU A 459 31.97 13.90 6.92
C GLU A 459 31.67 13.78 5.42
N LYS A 460 31.02 14.80 4.84
CA LYS A 460 30.45 14.77 3.50
C LYS A 460 31.08 15.79 2.57
#